data_AF-A0A812APU6-F1
#
_entry.id   AF-A0A812APU6-F1
#
_cell.length_a   1.000
_cell.length_b   1.000
_cell.length_c   1.000
_cell.angle_alpha   90.00
_cell.angle_beta   90.00
_cell.angle_gamma   90.00
#
_symmetry.space_group_name_H-M   'P 1'
#
loop_
_entity.id
_entity.type
_entity.pdbx_description
1 polymer ?
#
loop_
_entity_poly.entity_id
_entity_poly.type
_entity_poly.pdbx_seq_one_letter_code
_entity_poly.pdbx_strand_id
1 'polypeptide(L)'
;MSRVYLPKIPVVTTPVFQRSHTTCSSIYGPYPPKELSATSLDVTKVPPHVNPLRPPPPRKRINMHWETSDQHLENERRVIWLSQREHSRFHTAWMKPFYGEPAEREAYRKHFRDVLKAQMDDRDMIRRRYLKERVQESDDARKYDIQCLEDDVRKTKEKRFYLRKFMDENKTIMEEKWKKLQADKCSQQRRERELLRYNPINWSGTLS
;
A
#
# COMPACT_ATOMS: atom_id res chain seq x y z
N MET A 1 -41.55 40.21 26.68
CA MET A 1 -41.90 39.01 25.88
C MET A 1 -40.69 38.66 25.01
N SER A 2 -39.93 37.62 25.38
CA SER A 2 -38.70 37.24 24.66
C SER A 2 -39.04 36.49 23.38
N ARG A 3 -38.51 36.96 22.24
CA ARG A 3 -38.62 36.26 20.95
C ARG A 3 -37.73 35.04 20.96
N VAL A 4 -38.34 33.86 20.84
CA VAL A 4 -37.65 32.59 20.59
C VAL A 4 -37.28 32.55 19.10
N TYR A 5 -35.98 32.46 18.81
CA TYR A 5 -35.49 32.22 17.45
C TYR A 5 -35.38 30.72 17.22
N LEU A 6 -36.05 30.21 16.18
CA LEU A 6 -35.86 28.83 15.72
C LEU A 6 -34.50 28.71 15.01
N PRO A 7 -33.75 27.61 15.22
CA PRO A 7 -32.47 27.38 14.59
C PRO A 7 -32.63 27.20 13.08
N LYS A 8 -31.79 27.89 12.31
CA LYS A 8 -31.74 27.75 10.84
C LYS A 8 -31.14 26.39 10.49
N ILE A 9 -31.91 25.56 9.80
CA ILE A 9 -31.43 24.29 9.24
C ILE A 9 -30.45 24.64 8.11
N PRO A 10 -29.20 24.13 8.12
CA PRO A 10 -28.25 24.39 7.05
C PRO A 10 -28.75 23.74 5.75
N VAL A 11 -28.59 24.46 4.64
CA VAL A 11 -28.87 23.93 3.29
C VAL A 11 -27.90 22.78 3.07
N VAL A 12 -28.41 21.54 3.08
CA VAL A 12 -27.66 20.38 2.64
C VAL A 12 -27.46 20.53 1.14
N THR A 13 -26.34 21.13 0.74
CA THR A 13 -25.82 21.01 -0.62
C THR A 13 -25.40 19.55 -0.78
N THR A 14 -26.26 18.74 -1.38
CA THR A 14 -25.82 17.46 -1.93
C THR A 14 -24.66 17.77 -2.87
N PRO A 15 -23.48 17.16 -2.68
CA PRO A 15 -22.41 17.30 -3.66
C PRO A 15 -22.95 16.66 -4.94
N VAL A 16 -23.27 17.51 -5.92
CA VAL A 16 -23.41 17.05 -7.29
C VAL A 16 -22.04 16.50 -7.62
N PHE A 17 -21.93 15.17 -7.67
CA PHE A 17 -20.78 14.50 -8.24
C PHE A 17 -20.64 15.03 -9.66
N GLN A 18 -19.82 16.07 -9.83
CA GLN A 18 -19.27 16.39 -11.11
C GLN A 18 -18.46 15.15 -11.45
N ARG A 19 -19.00 14.28 -12.32
CA ARG A 19 -18.18 13.30 -13.03
C ARG A 19 -17.06 14.12 -13.62
N SER A 20 -15.87 14.01 -13.02
CA SER A 20 -14.65 14.51 -13.59
C SER A 20 -14.57 13.84 -14.95
N HIS A 21 -14.93 14.58 -16.00
CA HIS A 21 -14.54 14.22 -17.34
C HIS A 21 -13.03 14.43 -17.34
N THR A 22 -12.30 13.41 -16.88
CA THR A 22 -10.87 13.29 -17.08
C THR A 22 -10.65 13.37 -18.58
N THR A 23 -10.21 14.54 -19.04
CA THR A 23 -9.72 14.80 -20.40
C THR A 23 -8.35 14.16 -20.60
N CYS A 24 -8.13 12.98 -20.01
CA CYS A 24 -7.05 12.12 -20.43
C CYS A 24 -7.57 11.42 -21.68
N SER A 25 -6.97 11.72 -22.84
CA SER A 25 -7.07 10.85 -24.03
C SER A 25 -6.42 9.52 -23.64
N SER A 26 -7.15 8.71 -22.89
CA SER A 26 -6.76 7.35 -22.61
C SER A 26 -6.78 6.66 -23.96
N ILE A 27 -5.63 6.11 -24.36
CA ILE A 27 -5.50 5.20 -25.50
C ILE A 27 -6.56 4.07 -25.41
N TYR A 28 -7.01 3.77 -24.19
CA TYR A 28 -8.04 2.78 -23.84
C TYR A 28 -9.45 3.39 -23.64
N GLY A 29 -9.74 4.53 -24.26
CA GLY A 29 -11.05 5.18 -24.21
C GLY A 29 -12.13 4.45 -25.01
N PRO A 30 -13.41 4.89 -24.89
CA PRO A 30 -14.50 4.31 -25.67
C PRO A 30 -14.29 4.52 -27.18
N TYR A 31 -14.52 3.47 -27.96
CA TYR A 31 -14.45 3.52 -29.42
C TYR A 31 -15.67 4.26 -30.02
N PRO A 32 -15.51 5.01 -31.13
CA PRO A 32 -14.26 5.40 -31.75
C PRO A 32 -13.52 6.48 -30.95
N PRO A 33 -12.18 6.46 -30.93
CA PRO A 33 -11.36 7.50 -30.35
C PRO A 33 -11.79 8.88 -30.88
N LYS A 34 -11.79 9.87 -30.00
CA LYS A 34 -12.14 11.26 -30.38
C LYS A 34 -11.21 11.80 -31.46
N GLU A 35 -9.95 11.37 -31.45
CA GLU A 35 -8.94 11.71 -32.46
C GLU A 35 -9.33 11.20 -33.87
N LEU A 36 -10.01 10.05 -33.95
CA LEU A 36 -10.48 9.47 -35.21
C LEU A 36 -11.85 10.01 -35.63
N SER A 37 -12.60 10.63 -34.72
CA SER A 37 -13.98 11.06 -34.95
C SER A 37 -14.19 12.57 -34.89
N ALA A 38 -13.12 13.35 -34.67
CA ALA A 38 -13.14 14.80 -34.62
C ALA A 38 -13.84 15.37 -35.85
N THR A 39 -15.08 15.83 -35.64
CA THR A 39 -15.93 16.45 -36.65
C THR A 39 -16.17 17.90 -36.24
N SER A 40 -16.46 18.80 -37.18
CA SER A 40 -16.81 20.20 -36.89
C SER A 40 -17.93 20.36 -35.85
N LEU A 41 -18.80 19.34 -35.70
CA LEU A 41 -19.85 19.25 -34.70
C LEU A 41 -19.35 19.15 -33.26
N ASP A 42 -18.12 18.67 -33.02
CA ASP A 42 -17.55 18.56 -31.67
C ASP A 42 -17.21 19.91 -31.03
N VAL A 43 -17.15 20.98 -31.84
CA VAL A 43 -16.95 22.36 -31.39
C VAL A 43 -18.22 22.96 -30.78
N THR A 44 -19.39 22.38 -31.09
CA THR A 44 -20.67 22.88 -30.58
C THR A 44 -20.88 22.48 -29.11
N LYS A 45 -21.05 23.47 -28.23
CA LYS A 45 -21.34 23.23 -26.81
C LYS A 45 -22.73 22.65 -26.66
N VAL A 46 -22.83 21.39 -26.23
CA VAL A 46 -24.12 20.75 -25.94
C VAL A 46 -24.80 21.50 -24.79
N PRO A 47 -26.06 21.92 -24.94
CA PRO A 47 -26.81 22.55 -23.85
C PRO A 47 -26.83 21.65 -22.59
N PRO A 48 -26.82 22.22 -21.38
CA PRO A 48 -26.97 21.43 -20.16
C PRO A 48 -28.39 20.87 -20.03
N HIS A 49 -28.54 19.76 -19.30
CA HIS A 49 -29.86 19.22 -18.95
C HIS A 49 -30.65 20.24 -18.12
N VAL A 50 -31.93 20.46 -18.44
CA VAL A 50 -32.80 21.37 -17.67
C VAL A 50 -33.67 20.55 -16.73
N ASN A 51 -33.72 20.90 -15.44
CA ASN A 51 -34.63 20.22 -14.52
C ASN A 51 -36.05 20.81 -14.68
N PRO A 52 -37.07 20.02 -15.08
CA PRO A 52 -38.42 20.53 -15.25
C PRO A 52 -39.07 20.97 -13.93
N LEU A 53 -38.67 20.40 -12.79
CA LEU A 53 -39.18 20.75 -11.45
C LEU A 53 -38.44 21.96 -10.83
N ARG A 54 -37.35 22.41 -11.46
CA ARG A 54 -36.58 23.57 -11.02
C ARG A 54 -36.01 24.29 -12.25
N PRO A 55 -36.82 25.10 -12.95
CA PRO A 55 -36.33 25.83 -14.11
C PRO A 55 -35.23 26.82 -13.70
N PRO A 56 -34.20 27.00 -14.55
CA PRO A 56 -33.11 27.93 -14.27
C PRO A 56 -33.64 29.37 -14.22
N PRO A 57 -33.06 30.23 -13.35
CA PRO A 57 -33.49 31.62 -13.27
C PRO A 57 -33.25 32.34 -14.61
N PRO A 58 -34.14 33.25 -15.02
CA PRO A 58 -34.04 33.92 -16.31
C PRO A 58 -32.73 34.71 -16.41
N ARG A 59 -32.02 34.56 -17.54
CA ARG A 59 -30.70 35.16 -17.75
C ARG A 59 -30.74 36.68 -18.00
N LYS A 60 -31.90 37.27 -18.31
CA LYS A 60 -32.08 38.71 -18.54
C LYS A 60 -33.44 39.20 -17.99
N ARG A 61 -33.49 40.43 -17.47
CA ARG A 61 -34.73 41.15 -17.12
C ARG A 61 -35.39 41.68 -18.39
N ILE A 62 -35.96 40.82 -19.22
CA ILE A 62 -36.78 41.26 -20.36
C ILE A 62 -38.08 40.48 -20.28
N ASN A 63 -39.20 41.22 -20.34
CA ASN A 63 -40.58 40.75 -20.26
C ASN A 63 -40.78 39.44 -21.04
N MET A 64 -40.85 38.33 -20.32
CA MET A 64 -41.28 37.01 -20.80
C MET A 64 -42.32 36.50 -19.81
N HIS A 65 -43.39 37.27 -19.69
CA HIS A 65 -44.64 36.76 -19.17
C HIS A 65 -45.32 36.14 -20.40
N TRP A 66 -45.80 34.90 -20.29
CA TRP A 66 -46.63 34.13 -21.25
C TRP A 66 -45.97 33.04 -22.12
N GLU A 67 -44.65 32.94 -22.24
CA GLU A 67 -44.02 31.78 -22.91
C GLU A 67 -43.55 30.74 -21.88
N THR A 68 -44.38 29.72 -21.64
CA THR A 68 -43.93 28.50 -20.97
C THR A 68 -43.03 27.74 -21.93
N SER A 69 -41.73 28.02 -21.91
CA SER A 69 -40.76 27.16 -22.61
C SER A 69 -40.91 25.76 -22.06
N ASP A 70 -41.30 24.79 -22.90
CA ASP A 70 -41.46 23.41 -22.48
C ASP A 70 -40.09 22.78 -22.17
N GLN A 71 -39.75 22.67 -20.88
CA GLN A 71 -38.48 22.11 -20.45
C GLN A 71 -38.35 20.62 -20.82
N HIS A 72 -39.47 19.90 -20.97
CA HIS A 72 -39.44 18.53 -21.45
C HIS A 72 -39.03 18.50 -22.92
N LEU A 73 -39.63 19.36 -23.75
CA LEU A 73 -39.26 19.51 -25.16
C LEU A 73 -37.77 19.88 -25.35
N GLU A 74 -37.23 20.77 -24.52
CA GLU A 74 -35.80 21.14 -24.56
C GLU A 74 -34.88 19.95 -24.22
N ASN A 75 -35.28 19.13 -23.24
CA ASN A 75 -34.56 17.91 -22.90
C ASN A 75 -34.68 16.85 -24.00
N GLU A 76 -35.85 16.69 -24.62
CA GLU A 76 -36.08 15.78 -25.75
C GLU A 76 -35.23 16.19 -26.96
N ARG A 77 -35.21 17.47 -27.31
CA ARG A 77 -34.33 18.03 -28.36
C ARG A 77 -32.86 17.75 -28.07
N ARG A 78 -32.44 17.89 -26.81
CA ARG A 78 -31.07 17.57 -26.38
C ARG A 78 -30.76 16.08 -26.53
N VAL A 79 -31.69 15.19 -26.19
CA VAL A 79 -31.51 13.73 -26.38
C VAL A 79 -31.35 13.39 -27.85
N ILE A 80 -32.21 13.93 -28.72
CA ILE A 80 -32.13 13.74 -30.17
C ILE A 80 -30.78 14.24 -30.70
N TRP A 81 -30.36 15.44 -30.29
CA TRP A 81 -29.07 16.00 -30.70
C TRP A 81 -27.90 15.12 -30.22
N LEU A 82 -27.89 14.70 -28.96
CA LEU A 82 -26.85 13.80 -28.44
C LEU A 82 -26.79 12.48 -29.22
N SER A 83 -27.96 11.91 -29.54
CA SER A 83 -28.07 10.69 -30.35
C SER A 83 -27.51 10.89 -31.77
N GLN A 84 -27.90 11.98 -32.45
CA GLN A 84 -27.39 12.31 -33.79
C GLN A 84 -25.88 12.58 -33.78
N ARG A 85 -25.38 13.25 -32.74
CA ARG A 85 -23.95 13.52 -32.59
C ARG A 85 -23.18 12.22 -32.40
N GLU A 86 -23.68 11.33 -31.56
CA GLU A 86 -23.05 10.03 -31.31
C GLU A 86 -23.08 9.16 -32.57
N HIS A 87 -24.23 9.11 -33.26
CA HIS A 87 -24.38 8.44 -34.54
C HIS A 87 -23.37 8.97 -35.57
N SER A 88 -23.24 10.29 -35.68
CA SER A 88 -22.25 10.93 -36.56
C SER A 88 -20.83 10.58 -36.15
N ARG A 89 -20.52 10.55 -34.84
CA ARG A 89 -19.20 10.17 -34.31
C ARG A 89 -18.80 8.77 -34.77
N PHE A 90 -19.70 7.80 -34.60
CA PHE A 90 -19.48 6.42 -35.04
C PHE A 90 -19.38 6.33 -36.56
N HIS A 91 -20.33 6.92 -37.27
CA HIS A 91 -20.38 6.88 -38.73
C HIS A 91 -19.12 7.46 -39.36
N THR A 92 -18.70 8.66 -38.95
CA THR A 92 -17.48 9.30 -39.45
C THR A 92 -16.25 8.44 -39.19
N ALA A 93 -16.11 7.83 -38.02
CA ALA A 93 -14.96 6.98 -37.73
C ALA A 93 -14.94 5.68 -38.53
N TRP A 94 -16.10 5.04 -38.74
CA TRP A 94 -16.22 3.79 -39.48
C TRP A 94 -16.10 3.96 -41.00
N MET A 95 -16.44 5.15 -41.50
CA MET A 95 -16.35 5.47 -42.91
C MET A 95 -14.88 5.65 -43.37
N LYS A 96 -14.04 6.26 -42.53
CA LYS A 96 -12.65 6.63 -42.85
C LYS A 96 -11.79 5.52 -43.49
N PRO A 97 -11.81 4.25 -43.03
CA PRO A 97 -10.98 3.20 -43.61
C PRO A 97 -11.31 2.87 -45.07
N PHE A 98 -12.58 2.98 -45.46
CA PHE A 98 -13.08 2.51 -46.76
C PHE A 98 -13.36 3.66 -47.73
N TYR A 99 -13.97 4.74 -47.23
CA TYR A 99 -14.46 5.85 -48.07
C TYR A 99 -13.78 7.18 -47.75
N GLY A 100 -12.82 7.22 -46.82
CA GLY A 100 -12.05 8.42 -46.50
C GLY A 100 -10.99 8.75 -47.55
N GLU A 101 -10.50 9.99 -47.50
CA GLU A 101 -9.37 10.41 -48.33
C GLU A 101 -8.12 9.55 -48.03
N PRO A 102 -7.15 9.43 -48.96
CA PRO A 102 -5.91 8.70 -48.70
C PRO A 102 -5.21 9.11 -47.40
N ALA A 103 -5.23 10.41 -47.07
CA ALA A 103 -4.67 10.94 -45.83
C ALA A 103 -5.41 10.44 -44.58
N GLU A 104 -6.75 10.40 -44.62
CA GLU A 104 -7.58 9.93 -43.51
C GLU A 104 -7.45 8.42 -43.30
N ARG A 105 -7.38 7.66 -44.39
CA ARG A 105 -7.11 6.21 -44.36
C ARG A 105 -5.78 5.90 -43.70
N GLU A 106 -4.75 6.68 -44.02
CA GLU A 106 -3.43 6.49 -43.42
C GLU A 106 -3.40 6.94 -41.95
N ALA A 107 -4.08 8.03 -41.59
CA ALA A 107 -4.23 8.47 -40.20
C ALA A 107 -4.94 7.40 -39.35
N TYR A 108 -5.99 6.77 -39.88
CA TYR A 108 -6.68 5.65 -39.23
C TYR A 108 -5.71 4.49 -38.98
N ARG A 109 -5.00 4.01 -40.02
CA ARG A 109 -4.02 2.91 -39.89
C ARG A 109 -2.90 3.25 -38.90
N LYS A 110 -2.41 4.49 -38.94
CA LYS A 110 -1.37 4.98 -38.02
C LYS A 110 -1.83 4.90 -36.58
N HIS A 111 -3.04 5.38 -36.28
CA HIS A 111 -3.59 5.33 -34.92
C HIS A 111 -3.60 3.90 -34.36
N PHE A 112 -4.09 2.91 -35.13
CA PHE A 112 -4.08 1.52 -34.66
C PHE A 112 -2.67 0.94 -34.47
N ARG A 113 -1.71 1.30 -35.35
CA ARG A 113 -0.31 0.90 -35.15
C ARG A 113 0.27 1.49 -33.87
N ASP A 114 -0.03 2.75 -33.57
CA ASP A 114 0.48 3.42 -32.39
C ASP A 114 -0.16 2.86 -31.11
N VAL A 115 -1.47 2.56 -31.13
CA VAL A 115 -2.18 1.87 -30.04
C VAL A 115 -1.57 0.49 -29.78
N LEU A 116 -1.30 -0.30 -30.83
CA LEU A 116 -0.70 -1.62 -30.68
C LEU A 116 0.72 -1.55 -30.11
N LYS A 117 1.53 -0.59 -30.55
CA LYS A 117 2.87 -0.35 -29.97
C LYS A 117 2.76 -0.02 -28.48
N ALA A 118 1.88 0.91 -28.11
CA ALA A 118 1.66 1.25 -26.71
C ALA A 118 1.23 0.04 -25.88
N GLN A 119 0.34 -0.81 -26.41
CA GLN A 119 -0.06 -2.06 -25.73
C GLN A 119 1.10 -3.04 -25.54
N MET A 120 1.99 -3.15 -26.52
CA MET A 120 3.20 -3.98 -26.42
C MET A 120 4.15 -3.44 -25.35
N ASP A 121 4.40 -2.13 -25.37
CA ASP A 121 5.26 -1.45 -24.40
C ASP A 121 4.72 -1.58 -22.97
N ASP A 122 3.41 -1.39 -22.78
CA ASP A 122 2.73 -1.57 -21.49
C ASP A 122 2.89 -3.00 -20.98
N ARG A 123 2.66 -4.00 -21.84
CA ARG A 123 2.79 -5.42 -21.49
C ARG A 123 4.22 -5.77 -21.11
N ASP A 124 5.20 -5.25 -21.83
CA ASP A 124 6.61 -5.50 -21.56
C ASP A 124 7.08 -4.77 -20.30
N MET A 125 6.60 -3.56 -20.04
CA MET A 125 6.82 -2.87 -18.78
C MET A 125 6.29 -3.67 -17.60
N ILE A 126 5.05 -4.20 -17.69
CA ILE A 126 4.44 -5.04 -16.65
C ILE A 126 5.30 -6.28 -16.39
N ARG A 127 5.72 -6.97 -17.45
CA ARG A 127 6.59 -8.15 -17.33
C ARG A 127 7.93 -7.84 -16.66
N ARG A 128 8.59 -6.74 -17.07
CA ARG A 128 9.86 -6.31 -16.46
C ARG A 128 9.70 -5.98 -15.00
N ARG A 129 8.61 -5.29 -14.63
CA ARG A 129 8.29 -4.96 -13.24
C ARG A 129 8.08 -6.22 -12.42
N TYR A 130 7.25 -7.15 -12.91
CA TYR A 130 6.99 -8.42 -12.24
C TYR A 130 8.29 -9.22 -12.00
N LEU A 131 9.15 -9.31 -13.02
CA LEU A 131 10.44 -10.00 -12.88
C LEU A 131 11.33 -9.32 -11.83
N LYS A 132 11.40 -7.97 -11.86
CA LYS A 132 12.18 -7.20 -10.89
C LYS A 132 11.70 -7.42 -9.46
N GLU A 133 10.40 -7.40 -9.24
CA GLU A 133 9.78 -7.66 -7.94
C GLU A 133 10.12 -9.07 -7.43
N ARG A 134 10.06 -10.09 -8.30
CA ARG A 134 10.39 -11.48 -7.92
C ARG A 134 11.85 -11.71 -7.61
N VAL A 135 12.75 -11.07 -8.38
CA VAL A 135 14.19 -11.11 -8.09
C VAL A 135 14.46 -10.44 -6.74
N GLN A 136 13.86 -9.27 -6.49
CA GLN A 136 14.01 -8.56 -5.22
C GLN A 136 13.48 -9.39 -4.04
N GLU A 137 12.30 -9.98 -4.16
CA GLU A 137 11.71 -10.86 -3.14
C GLU A 137 12.65 -12.04 -2.82
N SER A 138 13.25 -12.64 -3.85
CA SER A 138 14.19 -13.76 -3.69
C SER A 138 15.50 -13.32 -3.01
N ASP A 139 16.04 -12.16 -3.38
CA ASP A 139 17.23 -11.60 -2.76
C ASP A 139 16.99 -11.26 -1.29
N ASP A 140 15.81 -10.73 -0.96
CA ASP A 140 15.43 -10.39 0.41
C ASP A 140 15.23 -11.65 1.26
N ALA A 141 14.63 -12.71 0.71
CA ALA A 141 14.57 -14.02 1.37
C ALA A 141 15.98 -14.59 1.65
N ARG A 142 16.89 -14.53 0.67
CA ARG A 142 18.28 -14.99 0.87
C ARG A 142 19.01 -14.19 1.96
N LYS A 143 18.83 -12.86 1.98
CA LYS A 143 19.43 -12.01 3.04
C LYS A 143 18.90 -12.39 4.41
N TYR A 144 17.61 -12.64 4.52
CA TYR A 144 16.99 -13.08 5.76
C TYR A 144 17.58 -14.42 6.24
N ASP A 145 17.72 -15.39 5.35
CA ASP A 145 18.33 -16.69 5.69
C ASP A 145 19.78 -16.54 6.19
N ILE A 146 20.58 -15.70 5.52
CA ILE A 146 21.95 -15.39 5.95
C ILE A 146 21.95 -14.78 7.36
N GLN A 147 21.06 -13.84 7.64
CA GLN A 147 20.93 -13.22 8.97
C GLN A 147 20.56 -14.25 10.04
N CYS A 148 19.64 -15.17 9.75
CA CYS A 148 19.27 -16.25 10.67
C CYS A 148 20.47 -17.15 11.00
N LEU A 149 21.28 -17.50 10.00
CA LEU A 149 22.49 -18.30 10.20
C LEU A 149 23.53 -17.57 11.06
N GLU A 150 23.75 -16.29 10.81
CA GLU A 150 24.65 -15.45 11.63
C GLU A 150 24.17 -15.36 13.08
N ASP A 151 22.87 -15.21 13.28
CA ASP A 151 22.25 -15.17 14.60
C ASP A 151 22.39 -16.49 15.35
N ASP A 152 22.23 -17.63 14.68
CA ASP A 152 22.42 -18.94 15.29
C ASP A 152 23.88 -19.18 15.68
N VAL A 153 24.83 -18.78 14.82
CA VAL A 153 26.27 -18.82 15.15
C VAL A 153 26.57 -17.94 16.37
N ARG A 154 25.99 -16.74 16.44
CA ARG A 154 26.14 -15.85 17.59
C ARG A 154 25.57 -16.47 18.87
N LYS A 155 24.33 -16.95 18.85
CA LYS A 155 23.66 -17.59 19.99
C LYS A 155 24.41 -18.84 20.48
N THR A 156 24.92 -19.66 19.57
CA THR A 156 25.71 -20.84 19.94
C THR A 156 27.03 -20.45 20.60
N LYS A 157 27.70 -19.39 20.13
CA LYS A 157 28.91 -18.85 20.77
C LYS A 157 28.61 -18.29 22.17
N GLU A 158 27.56 -17.50 22.31
CA GLU A 158 27.11 -16.93 23.58
C GLU A 158 26.77 -18.02 24.59
N LYS A 159 26.02 -19.05 24.18
CA LYS A 159 25.71 -20.22 25.01
C LYS A 159 26.98 -20.94 25.47
N ARG A 160 27.93 -21.17 24.57
CA ARG A 160 29.22 -21.81 24.92
C ARG A 160 30.01 -20.97 25.92
N PHE A 161 30.06 -19.66 25.72
CA PHE A 161 30.75 -18.74 26.62
C PHE A 161 30.10 -18.73 28.01
N TYR A 162 28.78 -18.65 28.06
CA TYR A 162 28.00 -18.74 29.30
C TYR A 162 28.30 -20.05 30.03
N LEU A 163 28.17 -21.21 29.39
CA LEU A 163 28.42 -22.51 30.04
C LEU A 163 29.86 -22.64 30.53
N ARG A 164 30.85 -22.13 29.78
CA ARG A 164 32.25 -22.13 30.22
C ARG A 164 32.42 -21.31 31.50
N LYS A 165 31.87 -20.10 31.53
CA LYS A 165 31.90 -19.24 32.73
C LYS A 165 31.33 -19.95 33.96
N PHE A 166 30.17 -20.60 33.81
CA PHE A 166 29.56 -21.37 34.91
C PHE A 166 30.42 -22.55 35.36
N MET A 167 31.05 -23.27 34.44
CA MET A 167 31.98 -24.35 34.80
C MET A 167 33.19 -23.83 35.57
N ASP A 168 33.78 -22.72 35.14
CA ASP A 168 34.95 -22.12 35.79
C ASP A 168 34.60 -21.59 37.20
N GLU A 169 33.43 -20.97 37.36
CA GLU A 169 32.92 -20.54 38.66
C GLU A 169 32.66 -21.74 39.60
N ASN A 170 32.03 -22.80 39.09
CA ASN A 170 31.80 -24.02 39.86
C ASN A 170 33.11 -24.68 40.30
N LYS A 171 34.11 -24.72 39.42
CA LYS A 171 35.45 -25.24 39.74
C LYS A 171 36.09 -24.42 40.85
N THR A 172 36.01 -23.09 40.77
CA THR A 172 36.54 -22.17 41.78
C THR A 172 35.90 -22.43 43.15
N ILE A 173 34.58 -22.56 43.22
CA ILE A 173 33.85 -22.87 44.46
C ILE A 173 34.30 -24.22 45.05
N MET A 174 34.49 -25.25 44.21
CA MET A 174 34.95 -26.56 44.65
C MET A 174 36.37 -26.52 45.20
N GLU A 175 37.28 -25.80 44.54
CA GLU A 175 38.64 -25.61 45.01
C GLU A 175 38.70 -24.86 46.35
N GLU A 176 37.87 -23.82 46.52
CA GLU A 176 37.75 -23.09 47.79
C GLU A 176 37.23 -23.98 48.92
N LYS A 177 36.19 -24.78 48.66
CA LYS A 177 35.67 -25.76 49.64
C LYS A 177 36.74 -26.77 50.03
N TRP A 178 37.49 -27.29 49.05
CA TRP A 178 38.56 -28.25 49.30
C TRP A 178 39.69 -27.64 50.15
N LYS A 179 40.11 -26.40 49.84
CA LYS A 179 41.12 -25.67 50.63
C LYS A 179 40.66 -25.45 52.08
N LYS A 180 39.39 -25.09 52.28
CA LYS A 180 38.80 -24.95 53.63
C LYS A 180 38.82 -26.26 54.40
N LEU A 181 38.34 -27.35 53.79
CA LEU A 181 38.36 -28.69 54.37
C LEU A 181 39.78 -29.14 54.78
N GLN A 182 40.78 -28.88 53.93
CA GLN A 182 42.18 -29.17 54.27
C GLN A 182 42.68 -28.34 55.45
N ALA A 183 42.38 -27.04 55.49
CA ALA A 183 42.76 -26.17 56.59
C ALA A 183 42.10 -26.58 57.92
N ASP A 184 40.81 -26.95 57.87
CA ASP A 184 40.06 -27.44 59.02
C ASP A 184 40.64 -28.75 59.54
N LYS A 185 40.96 -29.70 58.65
CA LYS A 185 41.59 -30.98 58.99
C LYS A 185 42.96 -30.76 59.65
N CYS A 186 43.82 -29.91 59.08
CA CYS A 186 45.11 -29.57 59.67
C CYS A 186 44.97 -28.93 61.05
N SER A 187 43.97 -28.04 61.22
CA SER A 187 43.70 -27.38 62.50
C SER A 187 43.15 -28.36 63.56
N GLN A 188 42.26 -29.27 63.16
CA GLN A 188 41.76 -30.36 64.01
C GLN A 188 42.90 -31.28 64.45
N GLN A 189 43.73 -31.76 63.52
CA GLN A 189 44.88 -32.59 63.85
C GLN A 189 45.88 -31.90 64.79
N ARG A 190 46.08 -30.58 64.63
CA ARG A 190 46.92 -29.79 65.55
C ARG A 190 46.29 -29.74 66.95
N ARG A 191 44.99 -29.45 67.06
CA ARG A 191 44.27 -29.46 68.36
C ARG A 191 44.29 -30.83 69.01
N GLU A 192 44.05 -31.91 68.25
CA GLU A 192 44.12 -33.28 68.76
C GLU A 192 45.50 -33.60 69.33
N ARG A 193 46.57 -33.23 68.62
CA ARG A 193 47.95 -33.37 69.13
C ARG A 193 48.19 -32.57 70.40
N GLU A 194 47.68 -31.35 70.48
CA GLU A 194 47.76 -30.52 71.70
C GLU A 194 47.00 -31.17 72.85
N LEU A 195 45.78 -31.67 72.63
CA LEU A 195 44.99 -32.38 73.64
C LEU A 195 45.68 -33.66 74.13
N LEU A 196 46.27 -34.44 73.22
CA LEU A 196 47.07 -35.63 73.55
C LEU A 196 48.32 -35.30 74.38
N ARG A 197 48.86 -34.07 74.27
CA ARG A 197 49.99 -33.63 75.09
C ARG A 197 49.58 -33.41 76.55
N TYR A 198 48.35 -32.95 76.80
CA TYR A 198 47.81 -32.73 78.14
C TYR A 198 47.16 -33.98 78.74
N ASN A 199 46.66 -34.89 77.89
CA ASN A 199 46.06 -36.15 78.32
C ASN A 199 46.54 -37.28 77.39
N PRO A 200 47.77 -37.78 77.55
CA PRO A 200 48.28 -38.86 76.72
C PRO A 200 47.36 -40.06 76.90
N ILE A 201 46.86 -40.62 75.80
CA ILE A 201 45.91 -41.74 75.88
C ILE A 201 46.60 -42.89 76.63
N ASN A 202 46.14 -43.13 77.85
CA ASN A 202 46.62 -44.22 78.68
C ASN A 202 46.06 -45.53 78.11
N TRP A 203 46.77 -46.12 77.15
CA TRP A 203 46.42 -47.43 76.60
C TRP A 203 46.90 -48.61 77.46
N SER A 204 47.70 -48.39 78.52
CA SER A 204 48.32 -49.47 79.30
C SER A 204 47.82 -49.63 80.75
N GLY A 205 46.94 -48.76 81.24
CA GLY A 205 46.36 -48.87 82.59
C GLY A 205 47.42 -48.93 83.72
N THR A 206 48.59 -48.33 83.54
CA THR A 206 49.75 -48.55 84.43
C THR A 206 50.59 -47.29 84.65
N LEU A 207 49.96 -46.20 85.06
CA LEU A 207 50.64 -45.17 85.84
C LEU A 207 49.80 -44.91 87.10
N SER A 208 50.38 -45.41 88.19
CA SER A 208 50.08 -45.21 89.61
C SER A 208 49.97 -43.75 90.03
#